data_AF-A0A7Z9DZH5-F1
#
_entry.id   AF-A0A7Z9DZH5-F1
#
_cell.length_a   1.000
_cell.length_b   1.000
_cell.length_c   1.000
_cell.angle_alpha   90.00
_cell.angle_beta   90.00
_cell.angle_gamma   90.00
#
_symmetry.space_group_name_H-M   'P 1'
#
loop_
_entity.id
_entity.type
_entity.pdbx_description
1 polymer ?
#
loop_
_entity_poly.entity_id
_entity_poly.type
_entity_poly.pdbx_seq_one_letter_code
_entity_poly.pdbx_strand_id
1 'polypeptide(L)' 'MRSTPDFFDQTQIDHWETQIPPVSDQAQLHGFVMDISQIFSLETEGTLSSRQAYTQIKRLVTELQNSVIND' A
#
# COMPACT_ATOMS: atom_id res chain seq x y z
N MET A 1 43.04 -7.81 31.22
CA MET A 1 41.57 -8.00 31.19
C MET A 1 40.93 -6.79 30.53
N ARG A 2 40.47 -6.94 29.29
CA ARG A 2 39.51 -6.06 28.60
C ARG A 2 39.01 -6.88 27.42
N SER A 3 37.86 -7.53 27.58
CA SER A 3 37.19 -8.25 26.50
C SER A 3 36.53 -7.20 25.62
N THR A 4 36.94 -7.13 24.35
CA THR A 4 36.20 -6.46 23.29
C THR A 4 34.78 -7.02 23.22
N PRO A 5 33.73 -6.20 23.07
CA PRO A 5 32.39 -6.72 22.89
C PRO A 5 32.34 -7.39 21.51
N ASP A 6 31.93 -8.66 21.50
CA ASP A 6 31.63 -9.40 20.26
C ASP A 6 30.52 -8.67 19.51
N PHE A 7 30.90 -8.06 18.39
CA PHE A 7 30.03 -7.32 17.48
C PHE A 7 29.28 -8.26 16.51
N PHE A 8 29.13 -9.53 16.89
CA PHE A 8 28.51 -10.58 16.10
C PHE A 8 27.39 -11.26 16.89
N ASP A 9 26.34 -10.48 17.16
CA ASP A 9 25.00 -11.02 17.41
C ASP A 9 24.10 -10.65 16.20
N GLN A 10 24.60 -10.99 15.00
CA GLN A 10 23.87 -10.86 13.74
C GLN A 10 23.25 -12.21 13.36
N THR A 11 22.25 -12.66 14.10
CA THR A 11 21.16 -13.47 13.50
C THR A 11 19.84 -13.24 14.26
N GLN A 12 19.51 -11.98 14.53
CA GLN A 12 18.12 -11.54 14.57
C GLN A 12 18.01 -10.35 13.63
N ILE A 13 18.36 -10.60 12.36
CA ILE A 13 17.86 -9.74 11.30
C ILE A 13 16.35 -10.01 11.32
N ASP A 14 15.60 -9.03 11.80
CA ASP A 14 14.15 -9.01 11.74
C ASP A 14 13.70 -9.51 10.37
N HIS A 15 13.14 -10.71 10.31
CA HIS A 15 12.53 -11.30 9.11
C HIS A 15 11.27 -10.54 8.64
N TRP A 16 11.06 -9.31 9.12
CA TRP A 16 9.93 -8.45 8.77
C TRP A 16 10.21 -7.55 7.56
N GLU A 17 11.46 -7.42 7.11
CA GLU A 17 11.76 -6.65 5.91
C GLU A 17 11.54 -7.50 4.65
N THR A 18 10.42 -7.21 3.98
CA THR A 18 10.02 -7.72 2.65
C THR A 18 9.27 -9.05 2.63
N GLN A 19 8.19 -9.17 3.42
CA GLN A 19 7.10 -10.03 2.97
C GLN A 19 6.54 -9.41 1.68
N ILE A 20 6.87 -10.02 0.54
CA ILE A 20 6.21 -9.72 -0.72
C ILE A 20 4.72 -9.93 -0.45
N PRO A 21 3.88 -8.90 -0.60
CA PRO A 21 2.46 -9.07 -0.35
C PRO A 21 1.97 -10.22 -1.26
N PRO A 22 1.15 -11.15 -0.75
CA PRO A 22 0.70 -12.29 -1.54
C PRO A 22 0.21 -11.82 -2.91
N VAL A 23 0.38 -12.65 -3.95
CA VAL A 23 0.09 -12.25 -5.35
C VAL A 23 -1.32 -11.66 -5.52
N SER A 24 -2.26 -12.07 -4.67
CA SER A 24 -3.61 -11.50 -4.53
C SER A 24 -3.59 -10.00 -4.23
N ASP A 25 -2.82 -9.59 -3.21
CA ASP A 25 -2.64 -8.21 -2.77
C ASP A 25 -1.97 -7.36 -3.85
N GLN A 26 -1.04 -7.92 -4.63
CA GLN A 26 -0.39 -7.20 -5.72
C GLN A 26 -1.37 -6.87 -6.86
N ALA A 27 -2.23 -7.82 -7.23
CA ALA A 27 -3.26 -7.59 -8.24
C ALA A 27 -4.29 -6.55 -7.76
N GLN A 28 -4.63 -6.59 -6.47
CA GLN A 28 -5.55 -5.65 -5.86
C GLN A 28 -4.98 -4.24 -5.76
N LEU A 29 -3.72 -4.09 -5.35
CA LEU A 29 -3.03 -2.80 -5.32
C LEU A 29 -2.87 -2.22 -6.73
N HIS A 30 -2.59 -3.06 -7.73
CA HIS A 30 -2.53 -2.63 -9.12
C HIS A 30 -3.89 -2.12 -9.62
N GLY A 31 -4.98 -2.84 -9.32
CA GLY A 31 -6.34 -2.39 -9.62
C GLY A 31 -6.67 -1.04 -8.97
N PHE A 32 -6.34 -0.90 -7.69
CA PHE A 32 -6.52 0.36 -6.95
C PHE A 32 -5.77 1.54 -7.59
N VAL A 33 -4.52 1.35 -8.01
CA VAL A 33 -3.73 2.41 -8.67
C VAL A 33 -4.34 2.78 -10.03
N MET A 34 -4.81 1.81 -10.80
CA MET A 34 -5.50 2.06 -12.08
C MET A 34 -6.77 2.88 -11.87
N ASP A 35 -7.58 2.54 -10.88
CA ASP A 35 -8.83 3.24 -10.58
C ASP A 35 -8.58 4.69 -10.13
N ILE A 36 -7.59 4.92 -9.27
CA ILE A 36 -7.20 6.28 -8.85
C ILE A 36 -6.69 7.10 -10.05
N SER A 37 -5.88 6.49 -10.92
CA SER A 37 -5.34 7.17 -12.11
C SER A 37 -6.47 7.59 -13.06
N GLN A 38 -7.47 6.72 -13.25
CA GLN A 38 -8.65 7.04 -14.04
C GLN A 38 -9.45 8.19 -13.45
N ILE A 39 -9.65 8.20 -12.12
CA ILE A 39 -10.37 9.29 -11.44
C ILE A 39 -9.66 10.63 -11.64
N PHE A 40 -8.33 10.68 -11.52
CA PHE A 40 -7.58 11.90 -11.76
C PHE A 40 -7.60 12.34 -13.22
N SER A 41 -7.60 11.41 -14.18
CA SER A 41 -7.80 11.75 -15.61
C SER A 41 -9.14 12.45 -15.82
N LEU A 42 -10.21 11.86 -15.28
CA LEU A 42 -11.56 12.42 -15.38
C LEU A 42 -11.71 13.77 -14.67
N GLU A 43 -11.01 13.99 -13.56
CA GLU A 43 -10.96 15.29 -12.90
C GLU A 43 -10.24 16.34 -13.76
N THR A 44 -9.09 15.96 -14.34
CA THR A 44 -8.28 16.83 -15.19
C THR A 44 -9.02 17.22 -16.48
N GLU A 45 -9.79 16.29 -17.04
CA GLU A 45 -10.66 16.51 -18.20
C GLU A 45 -11.88 17.39 -17.87
N GLY A 46 -12.13 17.69 -16.58
CA GLY A 46 -13.30 18.44 -16.12
C GLY A 46 -14.60 17.62 -16.11
N THR A 47 -14.51 16.31 -16.35
CA THR A 47 -15.65 15.38 -16.35
C THR A 47 -16.11 15.07 -14.93
N LEU A 48 -15.18 15.03 -13.96
CA LEU A 48 -15.47 14.94 -12.53
C LEU A 48 -15.06 16.23 -11.81
N SER A 49 -15.90 16.69 -10.89
CA SER A 49 -15.48 17.71 -9.94
C SER A 49 -14.52 17.13 -8.90
N SER A 50 -13.62 17.95 -8.34
CA SER A 50 -12.71 17.54 -7.27
C SER A 50 -13.42 16.91 -6.06
N ARG A 51 -14.64 17.37 -5.76
CA ARG A 51 -15.47 16.78 -4.69
C ARG A 51 -15.93 15.36 -5.02
N GLN A 52 -16.30 15.10 -6.28
CA GLN A 52 -16.69 13.77 -6.74
C GLN A 52 -15.48 12.85 -6.81
N ALA A 53 -14.36 13.32 -7.36
CA ALA A 53 -13.10 12.58 -7.39
C ALA A 53 -12.66 12.17 -5.97
N TYR A 54 -12.63 13.12 -5.03
CA TYR A 54 -12.32 12.84 -3.63
C TYR A 54 -13.25 11.79 -3.00
N THR A 55 -14.55 11.87 -3.27
CA THR A 55 -15.53 10.93 -2.72
C THR A 55 -15.30 9.51 -3.25
N GLN A 56 -14.97 9.38 -4.54
CA GLN A 56 -14.66 8.08 -5.16
C GLN A 56 -13.35 7.50 -4.63
N ILE A 57 -12.28 8.31 -4.53
CA ILE A 57 -11.00 7.88 -3.95
C ILE A 57 -11.19 7.41 -2.50
N LYS A 58 -11.95 8.17 -1.70
CA LYS A 58 -12.23 7.80 -0.30
C LYS A 58 -12.91 6.43 -0.21
N ARG A 59 -13.87 6.16 -1.10
CA ARG A 59 -14.55 4.85 -1.18
C ARG A 59 -13.57 3.73 -1.52
N LEU A 60 -12.73 3.91 -2.53
CA LEU A 60 -11.72 2.92 -2.94
C LEU A 60 -10.73 2.61 -1.81
N VAL A 61 -10.30 3.64 -1.07
CA VAL A 61 -9.42 3.46 0.10
C VAL A 61 -10.10 2.62 1.18
N THR A 62 -11.38 2.87 1.46
CA THR A 62 -12.14 2.06 2.43
C THR A 62 -12.32 0.61 1.95
N GLU A 63 -12.59 0.39 0.67
CA GLU A 63 -12.70 -0.95 0.08
C GLU A 63 -11.36 -1.72 0.17
N LEU A 64 -10.24 -1.05 -0.16
CA LEU A 64 -8.90 -1.63 -0.01
C LEU A 64 -8.59 -1.97 1.46
N GLN A 65 -8.88 -1.06 2.39
CA GLN A 65 -8.69 -1.30 3.82
C GLN A 65 -9.50 -2.49 4.33
N ASN A 66 -10.77 -2.59 3.92
CA ASN A 66 -11.63 -3.70 4.32
C ASN A 66 -11.14 -5.04 3.78
N SER A 67 -10.53 -5.04 2.60
CA SER A 67 -10.00 -6.25 1.99
C SER A 67 -8.67 -6.71 2.57
N VAL A 68 -7.86 -5.81 3.14
CA VAL A 68 -6.59 -6.14 3.79
C VAL A 68 -6.79 -6.51 5.27
N ILE A 69 -7.85 -6.00 5.92
CA ILE A 69 -8.12 -6.21 7.35
C ILE A 69 -9.03 -7.43 7.61
N ASN A 70 -9.93 -7.78 6.69
CA ASN A 70 -10.89 -8.89 6.88
C ASN A 70 -10.49 -10.19 6.16
N ASP A 71 -9.25 -10.31 5.66
CA ASP A 71 -8.71 -11.55 5.08
C ASP A 71 -7.80 -12.27 6.10
#